data_AF-A0A836IIU0-F1
#
_entry.id   AF-A0A836IIU0-F1
#
_cell.length_a   1.000
_cell.length_b   1.000
_cell.length_c   1.000
_cell.angle_alpha   90.00
_cell.angle_beta   90.00
_cell.angle_gamma   90.00
#
_symmetry.space_group_name_H-M   'P 1'
#
loop_
_entity.id
_entity.type
_entity.pdbx_description
1 polymer ?
#
loop_
_entity_poly.entity_id
_entity_poly.type
_entity_poly.pdbx_seq_one_letter_code
_entity_poly.pdbx_strand_id
1 'polypeptide(L)'
;MAHGVYRIVRKLRSFSFAASCRSHPFAWYACFCTGLFGWANYAQYKRLASMFPQYERYLTEEGGRMLEAKRQELAEVSRYNNMVGSMRRDLAGK
;
A
#
# COMPACT_ATOMS: atom_id res chain seq x y z
N MET A 1 -18.69 -24.78 12.48
CA MET A 1 -17.25 -24.45 12.30
C MET A 1 -16.41 -25.63 11.78
N ALA A 2 -16.65 -26.88 12.21
CA ALA A 2 -15.87 -28.06 11.78
C ALA A 2 -15.87 -28.35 10.26
N HIS A 3 -16.99 -28.13 9.55
CA HIS A 3 -17.06 -28.32 8.10
C HIS A 3 -16.19 -27.36 7.27
N GLY A 4 -15.94 -26.14 7.77
CA GLY A 4 -15.06 -25.17 7.12
C GLY A 4 -13.60 -25.60 7.19
N VAL A 5 -13.18 -26.06 8.37
CA VAL A 5 -11.83 -26.57 8.62
C VAL A 5 -11.55 -27.80 7.75
N TYR A 6 -12.50 -28.75 7.66
CA TYR A 6 -12.32 -29.95 6.84
C TYR A 6 -12.15 -29.63 5.34
N ARG A 7 -12.85 -28.60 4.85
CA ARG A 7 -12.73 -28.12 3.46
C ARG A 7 -11.36 -27.48 3.20
N ILE A 8 -10.82 -26.74 4.17
CA ILE A 8 -9.49 -26.13 4.09
C ILE A 8 -8.40 -27.20 4.12
N VAL A 9 -8.50 -28.17 5.04
CA VAL A 9 -7.54 -29.29 5.14
C VAL A 9 -7.54 -30.13 3.86
N ARG A 10 -8.72 -30.39 3.28
CA ARG A 10 -8.82 -31.11 1.99
C ARG A 10 -8.19 -30.32 0.85
N LYS A 11 -8.42 -29.00 0.79
CA LYS A 11 -7.81 -28.11 -0.22
C LYS A 11 -6.29 -28.06 -0.07
N LEU A 12 -5.75 -27.97 1.15
CA LEU A 12 -4.32 -28.01 1.44
C LEU A 12 -3.70 -29.35 1.02
N ARG A 13 -4.38 -30.47 1.32
CA ARG A 13 -3.88 -31.81 0.96
C ARG A 13 -3.84 -32.03 -0.55
N SER A 14 -4.80 -31.49 -1.29
CA SER A 14 -4.83 -31.57 -2.76
C SER A 14 -4.11 -30.41 -3.44
N PHE A 15 -3.48 -29.52 -2.68
CA PHE A 15 -2.85 -28.34 -3.25
C PHE A 15 -1.55 -28.75 -3.95
N SER A 16 -1.48 -28.50 -5.25
CA SER A 16 -0.24 -28.61 -6.02
C SER A 16 0.27 -27.22 -6.34
N PHE A 17 1.41 -26.88 -5.75
CA PHE A 17 2.08 -25.60 -5.98
C PHE A 17 2.38 -25.39 -7.47
N ALA A 18 2.89 -26.43 -8.15
CA ALA A 18 3.18 -26.37 -9.59
C ALA A 18 1.93 -26.11 -10.45
N ALA A 19 0.79 -26.71 -10.11
CA ALA A 19 -0.46 -26.45 -10.81
C ALA A 19 -0.99 -25.02 -10.55
N SER A 20 -0.85 -24.53 -9.31
CA SER A 20 -1.26 -23.18 -8.93
C SER A 20 -0.39 -22.09 -9.56
N CYS A 21 0.93 -22.30 -9.67
CA CYS A 21 1.82 -21.38 -10.38
C CYS A 21 1.50 -21.28 -11.87
N ARG A 22 1.04 -22.37 -12.50
CA ARG A 22 0.58 -22.36 -13.90
C ARG A 22 -0.76 -21.66 -14.08
N SER A 23 -1.69 -21.82 -13.15
CA SER A 23 -3.03 -21.20 -13.27
C SER A 23 -3.04 -19.72 -12.91
N HIS A 24 -2.19 -19.29 -11.97
CA HIS A 24 -2.13 -17.90 -11.50
C HIS A 24 -0.68 -17.38 -11.41
N PRO A 25 0.04 -17.29 -12.54
CA PRO A 25 1.46 -16.90 -12.55
C PRO A 25 1.68 -15.49 -12.01
N PHE A 26 0.80 -14.54 -12.37
CA PHE A 26 0.91 -13.15 -11.91
C PHE A 26 0.63 -12.98 -10.42
N ALA A 27 -0.27 -13.78 -9.84
CA ALA A 27 -0.55 -13.74 -8.41
C ALA A 27 0.66 -14.22 -7.59
N TRP A 28 1.30 -15.31 -8.03
CA TRP A 28 2.52 -15.82 -7.41
C TRP A 28 3.70 -14.86 -7.59
N TYR A 29 3.84 -14.26 -8.76
CA TYR A 29 4.86 -13.23 -9.01
C TYR A 29 4.65 -12.01 -8.12
N ALA A 30 3.43 -11.51 -8.00
CA ALA A 30 3.10 -10.40 -7.11
C ALA A 30 3.37 -10.75 -5.64
N CYS A 31 2.95 -11.94 -5.17
CA CYS A 31 3.26 -12.42 -3.82
C CYS A 31 4.76 -12.52 -3.55
N PHE A 32 5.53 -12.98 -4.54
CA PHE A 32 6.98 -13.06 -4.41
C PHE A 32 7.61 -11.67 -4.35
N CYS A 33 7.20 -10.77 -5.25
CA CYS A 33 7.66 -9.39 -5.26
C CYS A 33 7.34 -8.67 -3.94
N THR A 34 6.11 -8.79 -3.42
CA THR A 34 5.76 -8.16 -2.13
C THR A 34 6.57 -8.72 -0.97
N GLY A 35 6.84 -10.04 -0.97
CA GLY A 35 7.75 -10.67 -0.01
C GLY A 35 9.17 -10.08 -0.08
N LEU A 36 9.72 -9.94 -1.29
CA LEU A 36 11.03 -9.34 -1.51
C LEU A 36 11.08 -7.86 -1.13
N PHE A 37 10.07 -7.07 -1.50
CA PHE A 37 9.98 -5.66 -1.10
C PHE A 37 9.89 -5.52 0.41
N GLY A 38 9.06 -6.33 1.09
CA GLY A 38 8.97 -6.34 2.54
C GLY A 38 10.31 -6.71 3.19
N TRP A 39 10.98 -7.75 2.68
CA TRP A 39 12.30 -8.14 3.16
C TRP A 39 13.36 -7.06 2.94
N ALA A 40 13.42 -6.46 1.74
CA ALA A 40 14.37 -5.41 1.42
C ALA A 40 14.17 -4.19 2.33
N ASN A 41 12.92 -3.76 2.52
CA ASN A 41 12.58 -2.67 3.44
C ASN A 41 12.96 -3.03 4.88
N TYR A 42 12.70 -4.25 5.34
CA TYR A 42 13.07 -4.69 6.67
C TYR A 42 14.61 -4.75 6.86
N ALA A 43 15.34 -5.27 5.87
CA ALA A 43 16.79 -5.32 5.91
C ALA A 43 17.43 -3.92 5.90
N GLN A 44 16.87 -3.00 5.13
CA GLN A 44 17.25 -1.59 5.15
C GLN A 44 16.93 -0.95 6.51
N TYR A 45 15.73 -1.17 7.05
CA TYR A 45 15.34 -0.70 8.37
C TYR A 45 16.30 -1.19 9.45
N LYS A 46 16.62 -2.49 9.47
CA LYS A 46 17.54 -3.08 10.46
C LYS A 46 18.95 -2.50 10.36
N ARG A 47 19.42 -2.16 9.15
CA ARG A 47 20.71 -1.46 8.95
C ARG A 47 20.66 0.00 9.41
N LEU A 48 19.57 0.70 9.14
CA LEU A 48 19.39 2.12 9.47
C LEU A 48 19.10 2.33 10.97
N ALA A 49 18.47 1.36 11.63
CA ALA A 49 18.09 1.43 13.04
C ALA A 49 19.28 1.65 13.99
N SER A 50 20.45 1.08 13.68
CA SER A 50 21.66 1.31 14.49
C SER A 50 22.35 2.64 14.19
N MET A 51 22.13 3.23 13.01
CA MET A 51 22.66 4.56 12.65
C MET A 51 21.78 5.70 13.18
N PHE A 52 20.49 5.46 13.37
CA PHE A 52 19.52 6.45 13.81
C PHE A 52 18.71 5.91 15.00
N PRO A 53 19.23 5.99 16.24
CA PRO A 53 18.56 5.44 17.43
C PRO A 53 17.24 6.15 17.79
N GLN A 54 16.98 7.33 17.20
CA GLN A 54 15.72 8.06 17.33
C GLN A 54 14.82 7.95 16.08
N TYR A 55 15.15 7.07 15.13
CA TYR A 55 14.45 6.96 13.85
C TYR A 55 12.94 6.72 13.99
N GLU A 56 12.48 5.91 14.96
CA GLU A 56 11.04 5.74 15.20
C GLU A 56 10.37 7.03 15.69
N ARG A 57 11.07 7.84 16.48
CA ARG A 57 10.61 9.16 16.93
C ARG A 57 10.52 10.14 15.76
N TYR A 58 11.55 10.18 14.91
CA TYR A 58 11.54 10.98 13.69
C TYR A 58 10.47 10.51 12.70
N LEU A 59 10.26 9.21 12.52
CA LEU A 59 9.27 8.67 11.59
C LEU A 59 7.83 8.93 12.07
N THR A 60 7.59 8.95 13.38
CA THR A 60 6.28 9.31 13.96
C THR A 60 6.05 10.82 13.96
N GLU A 61 7.04 11.63 14.30
CA GLU A 61 6.91 13.10 14.35
C GLU A 61 7.02 13.77 12.97
N GLU A 62 7.96 13.38 12.10
CA GLU A 62 8.09 13.91 10.73
C GLU A 62 7.17 13.22 9.74
N GLY A 63 6.93 11.91 9.87
CA GLY A 63 5.99 11.19 9.00
C GLY A 63 4.55 11.67 9.16
N GLY A 64 4.13 11.99 10.39
CA GLY A 64 2.83 12.64 10.64
C GLY A 64 2.76 14.04 10.02
N ARG A 65 3.79 14.86 10.22
CA ARG A 65 3.86 16.24 9.69
C ARG A 65 3.90 16.30 8.16
N MET A 66 4.65 15.40 7.50
CA MET A 66 4.67 15.33 6.03
C MET A 66 3.33 14.87 5.46
N LEU A 67 2.63 13.96 6.14
CA LEU A 67 1.33 13.46 5.69
C LEU A 67 0.25 14.52 5.85
N GLU A 68 0.30 15.32 6.92
CA GLU A 68 -0.54 16.51 7.10
C GLU A 68 -0.23 17.59 6.06
N ALA A 69 1.04 17.90 5.80
CA ALA A 69 1.43 18.85 4.77
C ALA A 69 0.95 18.42 3.37
N LYS A 70 1.09 17.13 3.01
CA LYS A 70 0.59 16.61 1.74
C LYS A 70 -0.94 16.63 1.66
N ARG A 71 -1.65 16.42 2.77
CA ARG A 71 -3.11 16.58 2.81
C ARG A 71 -3.53 18.03 2.60
N GLN A 72 -2.80 18.98 3.16
CA GLN A 72 -3.05 20.41 2.97
C GLN A 72 -2.82 20.82 1.50
N GLU A 73 -1.70 20.40 0.90
CA GLU A 73 -1.45 20.63 -0.54
C GLU A 73 -2.57 20.05 -1.43
N LEU A 74 -3.02 18.83 -1.16
CA LEU A 74 -4.12 18.21 -1.90
C LEU A 74 -5.46 18.94 -1.72
N ALA A 75 -5.71 19.50 -0.53
CA ALA A 75 -6.91 20.29 -0.25
C ALA A 75 -6.91 21.62 -1.01
N GLU A 76 -5.75 22.27 -1.16
CA GLU A 76 -5.60 23.49 -1.96
C GLU A 76 -5.83 23.23 -3.45
N VAL A 77 -5.26 22.14 -4.00
CA VAL A 77 -5.50 21.73 -5.39
C VAL A 77 -6.99 21.43 -5.63
N SER A 78 -7.64 20.76 -4.68
CA SER A 78 -9.09 20.49 -4.75
C SER A 78 -9.91 21.78 -4.77
N ARG A 79 -9.59 22.75 -3.90
CA ARG A 79 -10.25 24.08 -3.91
C ARG A 79 -10.04 24.83 -5.22
N TYR A 80 -8.81 24.84 -5.74
CA TYR A 80 -8.50 25.50 -7.00
C TYR A 80 -9.30 24.88 -8.15
N ASN A 81 -9.36 23.55 -8.24
CA ASN A 81 -10.14 22.87 -9.28
C ASN A 81 -11.64 23.16 -9.18
N ASN A 82 -12.19 23.28 -7.97
CA ASN A 82 -13.58 23.65 -7.77
C ASN A 82 -13.87 25.09 -8.22
N MET A 83 -12.95 26.03 -7.94
CA MET A 83 -13.05 27.42 -8.37
C MET A 83 -12.96 27.56 -9.89
N VAL A 84 -12.02 26.85 -10.53
CA VAL A 84 -11.92 26.82 -11.99
C VAL A 84 -13.17 26.16 -12.59
N GLY A 85 -13.67 25.10 -11.96
CA GLY A 85 -14.90 24.43 -12.37
C GLY A 85 -16.16 25.29 -12.22
N SER A 86 -16.24 26.19 -11.22
CA SER A 86 -17.32 27.16 -11.13
C SER A 86 -17.16 28.27 -12.16
N MET A 87 -15.96 28.84 -12.33
CA MET A 87 -15.70 29.87 -13.35
C MET A 87 -16.01 29.39 -14.76
N ARG A 88 -15.64 28.15 -15.10
CA ARG A 88 -15.95 27.54 -16.40
C ARG A 88 -17.46 27.37 -16.61
N ARG A 89 -18.21 27.02 -15.57
CA ARG A 89 -19.67 26.92 -15.63
C ARG A 89 -20.33 28.29 -15.77
N ASP A 90 -19.83 29.29 -15.06
CA ASP A 90 -20.33 30.66 -15.16
C ASP A 90 -20.02 31.29 -16.53
N LEU A 91 -18.90 30.93 -17.16
CA LEU A 91 -18.53 31.32 -18.52
C LEU A 91 -19.32 30.57 -19.61
N ALA A 92 -19.69 29.30 -19.39
CA ALA A 92 -20.45 28.50 -20.35
C ALA A 92 -21.97 28.71 -20.25
N GLY A 93 -22.46 29.31 -19.15
CA GLY A 93 -23.86 29.67 -18.94
C GLY A 93 -24.23 31.10 -19.37
N LYS A 94 -23.28 31.85 -19.95
CA LYS A 94 -23.49 33.12 -20.65
C LYS A 94 -23.30 32.91 -22.14
#